data_AF-A0A958A0K4-F1
#
_entry.id   AF-A0A958A0K4-F1
#
_cell.length_a   1.000
_cell.length_b   1.000
_cell.length_c   1.000
_cell.angle_alpha   90.00
_cell.angle_beta   90.00
_cell.angle_gamma   90.00
#
_symmetry.space_group_name_H-M   'P 1'
#
loop_
_entity.id
_entity.type
_entity.pdbx_description
1 polymer ?
#
loop_
_entity_poly.entity_id
_entity_poly.type
_entity_poly.pdbx_seq_one_letter_code
_entity_poly.pdbx_strand_id
1 'polypeptide(L)'
;VTLEQMAIVTQVSGNEAEARRLLAESIDQFRDVGDTWFLSRTLTLAGYLALAVGEVEQAYDLFRQAGQVAVATQAPPNILAALAGLAEWSARGGQPERALEIVLHVLRHPAGTQDAKDRAETLRTELAAQLTPQQVAAIEDRVQAGDFEAMMQEVLG
;
A
#
# COMPACT_ATOMS: atom_id res chain seq x y z
N VAL A 1 2.39 15.29 -6.40
CA VAL A 1 3.73 14.87 -5.93
C VAL A 1 3.67 13.36 -5.86
N THR A 2 3.90 12.70 -7.00
CA THR A 2 3.74 11.25 -7.19
C THR A 2 5.01 10.53 -6.72
N LEU A 3 4.89 9.27 -6.34
CA LEU A 3 5.99 8.44 -5.84
C LEU A 3 7.17 8.29 -6.82
N GLU A 4 7.01 8.67 -8.09
CA GLU A 4 8.12 8.89 -9.04
C GLU A 4 9.15 9.89 -8.51
N GLN A 5 8.72 10.92 -7.78
CA GLN A 5 9.61 11.85 -7.11
C GLN A 5 10.35 11.21 -5.93
N MET A 6 9.78 10.17 -5.28
CA MET A 6 10.48 9.41 -4.23
C MET A 6 11.47 8.39 -4.82
N ALA A 7 11.16 7.78 -5.96
CA ALA A 7 12.06 6.88 -6.68
C ALA A 7 13.30 7.60 -7.27
N ILE A 8 13.14 8.87 -7.65
CA ILE A 8 14.26 9.74 -8.06
C ILE A 8 15.09 10.17 -6.84
N VAL A 9 14.46 10.33 -5.67
CA VAL A 9 15.14 10.74 -4.42
C VAL A 9 16.05 9.63 -3.90
N THR A 10 15.69 8.36 -3.95
CA THR A 10 16.49 7.25 -3.38
C THR A 10 17.74 6.83 -4.17
N GLN A 11 17.90 7.24 -5.44
CA GLN A 11 19.05 6.81 -6.26
C GLN A 11 20.41 7.44 -5.86
N VAL A 12 20.42 8.42 -4.96
CA VAL A 12 21.66 9.02 -4.46
C VAL A 12 21.66 8.82 -2.95
N SER A 13 22.52 7.94 -2.43
CA SER A 13 22.54 7.48 -1.02
C SER A 13 22.56 8.58 0.06
N GLY A 14 22.71 9.86 -0.29
CA GLY A 14 22.53 11.01 0.61
C GLY A 14 21.08 11.47 0.83
N ASN A 15 20.15 11.06 -0.04
CA ASN A 15 18.76 11.52 -0.02
C ASN A 15 17.82 10.57 0.73
N GLU A 16 18.20 9.30 0.95
CA GLU A 16 17.38 8.35 1.71
C GLU A 16 17.27 8.76 3.18
N ALA A 17 18.41 9.06 3.83
CA ALA A 17 18.44 9.48 5.23
C ALA A 17 17.61 10.76 5.45
N GLU A 18 17.72 11.71 4.51
CA GLU A 18 16.94 12.94 4.54
C GLU A 18 15.45 12.68 4.31
N ALA A 19 15.09 11.80 3.36
CA ALA A 19 13.70 11.40 3.16
C ALA A 19 13.10 10.75 4.41
N ARG A 20 13.84 9.86 5.09
CA ARG A 20 13.42 9.25 6.36
C ARG A 20 13.22 10.31 7.44
N ARG A 21 14.18 11.23 7.59
CA ARG A 21 14.09 12.32 8.57
C ARG A 21 12.84 13.17 8.34
N LEU A 22 12.63 13.63 7.10
CA LEU A 22 11.47 14.45 6.74
C LEU A 22 10.14 13.71 6.93
N LEU A 23 10.08 12.42 6.57
CA LEU A 23 8.90 11.59 6.78
C LEU A 23 8.61 11.39 8.28
N ALA A 24 9.64 11.12 9.08
CA ALA A 24 9.49 10.97 10.53
C ALA A 24 9.01 12.27 11.20
N GLU A 25 9.62 13.41 10.86
CA GLU A 25 9.20 14.73 11.36
C GLU A 25 7.75 15.05 10.96
N SER A 26 7.38 14.74 9.72
CA SER A 26 6.00 14.93 9.23
C SER A 26 5.01 14.02 9.96
N ILE A 27 5.38 12.75 10.20
CA ILE A 27 4.56 11.80 10.96
C ILE A 27 4.32 12.32 12.38
N ASP A 28 5.36 12.78 13.06
CA ASP A 28 5.25 13.31 14.42
C ASP A 28 4.42 14.60 14.44
N GLN A 29 4.66 15.51 13.50
CA GLN A 29 3.85 16.73 13.37
C GLN A 29 2.37 16.43 13.14
N PHE A 30 2.04 15.56 12.18
CA PHE A 30 0.65 15.22 11.87
C PHE A 30 -0.02 14.45 13.01
N ARG A 31 0.73 13.64 13.75
CA ARG A 31 0.24 12.98 14.95
C ARG A 31 -0.07 14.00 16.05
N ASP A 32 0.82 14.95 16.30
CA ASP A 32 0.66 15.96 17.35
C ASP A 32 -0.53 16.90 17.10
N VAL A 33 -0.74 17.29 15.85
CA VAL A 33 -1.88 18.16 15.47
C VAL A 33 -3.17 17.38 15.20
N GLY A 34 -3.13 16.05 15.22
CA GLY A 34 -4.28 15.19 14.97
C GLY A 34 -4.73 15.13 13.50
N ASP A 35 -3.86 15.46 12.55
CA ASP A 35 -4.17 15.39 11.11
C ASP A 35 -3.99 13.95 10.58
N THR A 36 -5.02 13.14 10.80
CA THR A 36 -5.01 11.72 10.47
C THR A 36 -4.99 11.44 8.96
N TRP A 37 -5.47 12.38 8.14
CA TRP A 37 -5.44 12.25 6.69
C TRP A 37 -4.01 12.31 6.17
N PHE A 38 -3.26 13.36 6.55
CA PHE A 38 -1.86 13.45 6.15
C PHE A 38 -0.98 12.45 6.90
N LEU A 39 -1.31 12.08 8.13
CA LEU A 39 -0.62 11.01 8.86
C LEU A 39 -0.68 9.68 8.10
N SER A 40 -1.88 9.19 7.77
CA SER A 40 -2.04 7.92 7.02
C SER A 40 -1.33 7.95 5.68
N ARG A 41 -1.46 9.05 4.92
CA ARG A 41 -0.75 9.22 3.65
C ARG A 41 0.77 9.19 3.82
N THR A 42 1.31 9.86 4.84
CA THR A 42 2.76 9.94 5.08
C THR A 42 3.33 8.60 5.54
N LEU A 43 2.59 7.86 6.37
CA LEU A 43 2.92 6.48 6.76
C LEU A 43 2.97 5.56 5.53
N THR A 44 2.04 5.67 4.59
CA THR A 44 2.08 4.92 3.32
C THR A 44 3.35 5.24 2.51
N LEU A 45 3.73 6.52 2.40
CA LEU A 45 4.96 6.91 1.71
C LEU A 45 6.21 6.34 2.39
N ALA A 46 6.27 6.38 3.72
CA ALA A 46 7.35 5.78 4.49
C ALA A 46 7.42 4.26 4.29
N GLY A 47 6.27 3.58 4.21
CA GLY A 47 6.22 2.15 3.90
C GLY A 47 6.82 1.81 2.54
N TYR A 48 6.51 2.61 1.51
CA TYR A 48 7.13 2.42 0.19
C TYR A 48 8.63 2.70 0.18
N LEU A 49 9.10 3.68 0.95
CA LEU A 49 10.53 3.93 1.12
C LEU A 49 11.22 2.72 1.79
N ALA A 50 10.63 2.19 2.86
CA ALA A 50 11.12 0.99 3.54
C ALA A 50 11.13 -0.23 2.60
N LEU A 51 10.10 -0.43 1.77
CA LEU A 51 10.14 -1.48 0.74
C LEU A 51 11.27 -1.26 -0.26
N ALA A 52 11.48 -0.03 -0.73
CA ALA A 52 12.48 0.28 -1.75
C ALA A 52 13.92 -0.04 -1.29
N VAL A 53 14.18 0.09 0.01
CA VAL A 53 15.51 -0.16 0.60
C VAL A 53 15.66 -1.56 1.21
N GLY A 54 14.62 -2.41 1.09
CA GLY A 54 14.65 -3.81 1.55
C GLY A 54 14.25 -4.02 3.01
N GLU A 55 13.72 -3.01 3.70
CA GLU A 55 13.23 -3.09 5.08
C GLU A 55 11.78 -3.59 5.12
N VAL A 56 11.60 -4.85 4.72
CA VAL A 56 10.29 -5.47 4.49
C VAL A 56 9.38 -5.45 5.73
N GLU A 57 9.93 -5.74 6.91
CA GLU A 57 9.15 -5.73 8.17
C GLU A 57 8.68 -4.31 8.56
N GLN A 58 9.57 -3.32 8.43
CA GLN A 58 9.22 -1.93 8.73
C GLN A 58 8.15 -1.42 7.76
N ALA A 59 8.22 -1.81 6.49
CA ALA A 59 7.21 -1.43 5.51
C ALA A 59 5.83 -1.97 5.88
N TYR A 60 5.73 -3.23 6.30
CA TYR A 60 4.48 -3.83 6.76
C TYR A 60 3.86 -3.02 7.89
N ASP A 61 4.63 -2.72 8.94
CA ASP A 61 4.14 -1.95 10.09
C ASP A 61 3.66 -0.56 9.69
N LEU A 62 4.36 0.10 8.77
CA LEU A 62 4.00 1.43 8.27
C LEU A 62 2.71 1.40 7.45
N PHE A 63 2.55 0.45 6.53
CA PHE A 63 1.32 0.32 5.76
C PHE A 63 0.13 -0.09 6.63
N ARG A 64 0.32 -1.01 7.58
CA ARG A 64 -0.73 -1.43 8.50
C ARG A 64 -1.20 -0.26 9.35
N GLN A 65 -0.27 0.51 9.93
CA GLN A 65 -0.62 1.73 10.68
C GLN A 65 -1.34 2.75 9.81
N ALA A 66 -0.87 2.98 8.57
CA ALA A 66 -1.53 3.88 7.62
C ALA A 66 -2.99 3.47 7.38
N GLY A 67 -3.23 2.18 7.14
CA GLY A 67 -4.57 1.63 6.94
C GLY A 67 -5.45 1.78 8.18
N GLN A 68 -4.93 1.45 9.37
CA GLN A 68 -5.67 1.59 10.62
C GLN A 68 -6.10 3.05 10.90
N VAL A 69 -5.19 4.01 10.71
CA VAL A 69 -5.50 5.45 10.83
C VAL A 69 -6.55 5.87 9.80
N ALA A 70 -6.44 5.40 8.55
CA ALA A 70 -7.36 5.74 7.49
C ALA A 70 -8.76 5.14 7.70
N VAL A 71 -8.86 3.92 8.24
CA VAL A 71 -10.14 3.28 8.64
C VAL A 71 -10.80 4.07 9.75
N ALA A 72 -10.06 4.40 10.81
CA ALA A 72 -10.58 5.16 11.95
C ALA A 72 -11.15 6.54 11.55
N THR A 73 -10.69 7.08 10.42
CA THR A 73 -11.07 8.43 9.95
C THR A 73 -11.90 8.41 8.68
N GLN A 74 -12.38 7.23 8.28
CA GLN A 74 -13.24 7.02 7.11
C GLN A 74 -12.64 7.69 5.86
N ALA A 75 -11.38 7.36 5.58
CA ALA A 75 -10.59 7.89 4.48
C ALA A 75 -10.35 6.84 3.37
N PRO A 76 -11.37 6.43 2.58
CA PRO A 76 -11.23 5.37 1.59
C PRO A 76 -10.04 5.51 0.64
N PRO A 77 -9.69 6.71 0.11
CA PRO A 77 -8.52 6.85 -0.74
C PRO A 77 -7.21 6.43 -0.05
N ASN A 78 -7.05 6.75 1.24
CA ASN A 78 -5.87 6.40 2.02
C ASN A 78 -5.88 4.93 2.46
N ILE A 79 -7.07 4.37 2.76
CA ILE A 79 -7.22 2.92 3.00
C ILE A 79 -6.71 2.15 1.78
N LEU A 80 -7.16 2.51 0.59
CA LEU A 80 -6.79 1.83 -0.66
C LEU A 80 -5.30 1.98 -0.99
N ALA A 81 -4.71 3.14 -0.72
CA ALA A 81 -3.28 3.35 -0.89
C ALA A 81 -2.44 2.48 0.07
N ALA A 82 -2.88 2.30 1.31
CA ALA A 82 -2.25 1.42 2.29
C ALA A 82 -2.41 -0.06 1.91
N LEU A 83 -3.60 -0.47 1.46
CA LEU A 83 -3.86 -1.83 0.98
C LEU A 83 -3.00 -2.18 -0.25
N ALA A 84 -2.81 -1.24 -1.19
CA ALA A 84 -1.88 -1.43 -2.30
C ALA A 84 -0.44 -1.68 -1.84
N GLY A 85 0.02 -0.97 -0.79
CA GLY A 85 1.32 -1.19 -0.18
C GLY A 85 1.45 -2.55 0.52
N LEU A 86 0.39 -2.98 1.22
CA LEU A 86 0.33 -4.32 1.84
C LEU A 86 0.30 -5.44 0.78
N ALA A 87 -0.33 -5.21 -0.36
CA ALA A 87 -0.27 -6.14 -1.49
C ALA A 87 1.17 -6.27 -2.02
N GLU A 88 1.89 -5.15 -2.17
CA GLU A 88 3.29 -5.16 -2.60
C GLU A 88 4.19 -5.88 -1.59
N TRP A 89 3.98 -5.66 -0.29
CA TRP A 89 4.64 -6.42 0.78
C TRP A 89 4.33 -7.93 0.68
N SER A 90 3.06 -8.30 0.51
CA SER A 90 2.61 -9.69 0.37
C SER A 90 3.26 -10.39 -0.82
N ALA A 91 3.37 -9.69 -1.96
CA ALA A 91 4.03 -10.21 -3.15
C ALA A 91 5.52 -10.51 -2.89
N ARG A 92 6.24 -9.57 -2.25
CA ARG A 92 7.65 -9.77 -1.87
C ARG A 92 7.85 -10.85 -0.82
N GLY A 93 6.86 -11.05 0.06
CA GLY A 93 6.81 -12.13 1.03
C GLY A 93 6.50 -13.51 0.44
N GLY A 94 6.40 -13.65 -0.88
CA GLY A 94 6.13 -14.94 -1.54
C GLY A 94 4.66 -15.35 -1.49
N GLN A 95 3.75 -14.41 -1.29
CA GLN A 95 2.30 -14.64 -1.25
C GLN A 95 1.60 -13.95 -2.44
N PRO A 96 1.87 -14.37 -3.69
CA PRO A 96 1.37 -13.70 -4.90
C PRO A 96 -0.14 -13.81 -5.06
N GLU A 97 -0.76 -14.91 -4.64
CA GLU A 97 -2.23 -15.06 -4.70
C GLU A 97 -2.94 -14.06 -3.78
N ARG A 98 -2.42 -13.89 -2.56
CA ARG A 98 -2.97 -12.93 -1.60
C ARG A 98 -2.75 -11.50 -2.06
N ALA A 99 -1.58 -11.20 -2.59
CA ALA A 99 -1.30 -9.90 -3.19
C ALA A 99 -2.28 -9.59 -4.33
N LEU A 100 -2.56 -10.57 -5.20
CA LEU A 100 -3.47 -10.41 -6.33
C LEU A 100 -4.91 -10.14 -5.86
N GLU A 101 -5.38 -10.85 -4.84
CA GLU A 101 -6.69 -10.63 -4.24
C GLU A 101 -6.84 -9.18 -3.74
N ILE A 102 -5.86 -8.68 -3.00
CA ILE A 102 -5.87 -7.31 -2.46
C ILE A 102 -5.89 -6.27 -3.59
N VAL A 103 -5.01 -6.39 -4.61
CA VAL A 103 -4.97 -5.39 -5.70
C VAL A 103 -6.25 -5.39 -6.54
N LEU A 104 -6.90 -6.53 -6.74
CA LEU A 104 -8.17 -6.59 -7.46
C LEU A 104 -9.29 -5.88 -6.71
N HIS A 105 -9.33 -6.01 -5.37
CA HIS A 105 -10.24 -5.21 -4.55
C HIS A 105 -9.93 -3.70 -4.65
N VAL A 106 -8.65 -3.32 -4.63
CA VAL A 106 -8.23 -1.91 -4.78
C VAL A 106 -8.66 -1.32 -6.13
N LEU A 107 -8.44 -2.05 -7.23
CA LEU A 107 -8.77 -1.62 -8.58
C LEU A 107 -10.28 -1.43 -8.80
N ARG A 108 -11.09 -2.30 -8.19
CA ARG A 108 -12.56 -2.26 -8.30
C ARG A 108 -13.19 -1.16 -7.45
N HIS A 109 -12.52 -0.70 -6.40
CA HIS A 109 -13.12 0.27 -5.49
C HIS A 109 -13.19 1.68 -6.13
N PRO A 110 -14.36 2.34 -6.15
CA PRO A 110 -14.53 3.63 -6.84
C PRO A 110 -13.69 4.76 -6.23
N ALA A 111 -13.44 4.71 -4.92
CA ALA A 111 -12.65 5.73 -4.21
C ALA A 111 -11.13 5.62 -4.37
N GLY A 112 -10.62 4.66 -5.17
CA GLY A 112 -9.19 4.52 -5.41
C GLY A 112 -8.63 5.72 -6.18
N THR A 113 -7.54 6.30 -5.68
CA THR A 113 -6.80 7.36 -6.39
C THR A 113 -6.14 6.79 -7.65
N GLN A 114 -5.84 7.64 -8.63
CA GLN A 114 -5.12 7.21 -9.83
C GLN A 114 -3.78 6.56 -9.47
N ASP A 115 -3.01 7.16 -8.57
CA ASP A 115 -1.71 6.63 -8.12
C ASP A 115 -1.83 5.22 -7.49
N ALA A 116 -2.84 5.00 -6.62
CA ALA A 116 -3.08 3.69 -6.04
C ALA A 116 -3.51 2.65 -7.10
N LYS A 117 -4.32 3.07 -8.08
CA LYS A 117 -4.75 2.21 -9.18
C LYS A 117 -3.61 1.87 -10.13
N ASP A 118 -2.76 2.84 -10.48
CA ASP A 118 -1.59 2.61 -11.35
C ASP A 118 -0.64 1.58 -10.72
N ARG A 119 -0.35 1.74 -9.42
CA ARG A 119 0.45 0.77 -8.65
C ARG A 119 -0.18 -0.62 -8.61
N ALA A 120 -1.47 -0.68 -8.31
CA ALA A 120 -2.22 -1.93 -8.25
C ALA A 120 -2.24 -2.63 -9.62
N GLU A 121 -2.34 -1.86 -10.72
CA GLU A 121 -2.35 -2.39 -12.09
C GLU A 121 -0.98 -2.94 -12.52
N THR A 122 0.11 -2.22 -12.18
CA THR A 122 1.47 -2.71 -12.37
C THR A 122 1.67 -4.03 -11.63
N LEU A 123 1.35 -4.06 -10.33
CA LEU A 123 1.51 -5.26 -9.51
C LEU A 123 0.62 -6.41 -9.99
N ARG A 124 -0.63 -6.14 -10.40
CA ARG A 124 -1.53 -7.14 -11.00
C ARG A 124 -0.88 -7.81 -12.22
N THR A 125 -0.26 -7.02 -13.09
CA THR A 125 0.40 -7.53 -14.31
C THR A 125 1.60 -8.41 -13.96
N GLU A 126 2.42 -7.99 -13.00
CA GLU A 126 3.55 -8.77 -12.51
C GLU A 126 3.13 -10.08 -11.86
N LEU A 127 2.06 -10.07 -11.06
CA LEU A 127 1.52 -11.25 -10.39
C LEU A 127 0.85 -12.22 -11.37
N ALA A 128 0.13 -11.71 -12.37
CA ALA A 128 -0.48 -12.54 -13.41
C ALA A 128 0.56 -13.31 -14.23
N ALA A 129 1.79 -12.80 -14.36
CA ALA A 129 2.89 -13.51 -15.00
C ALA A 129 3.49 -14.64 -14.13
N GLN A 130 3.27 -14.60 -12.82
CA GLN A 130 3.77 -15.58 -11.85
C GLN A 130 2.76 -16.68 -11.53
N LEU A 131 1.48 -16.44 -11.79
CA LEU A 131 0.37 -17.33 -11.49
C LEU A 131 -0.14 -18.03 -12.75
N THR A 132 -0.74 -19.20 -12.57
CA THR A 132 -1.45 -19.87 -13.66
C THR A 132 -2.77 -19.17 -13.99
N PRO A 133 -3.27 -19.26 -15.24
CA PRO A 133 -4.58 -18.70 -15.60
C PRO A 133 -5.72 -19.21 -14.71
N GLN A 134 -5.65 -20.46 -14.26
CA GLN A 134 -6.62 -21.06 -13.35
C GLN A 134 -6.60 -20.42 -11.96
N GLN A 135 -5.42 -20.12 -11.41
CA GLN A 135 -5.29 -19.41 -10.14
C GLN A 135 -5.83 -17.99 -10.25
N VAL A 136 -5.48 -17.27 -11.32
CA VAL A 136 -5.96 -15.90 -11.57
C VAL A 136 -7.49 -15.89 -11.64
N ALA A 137 -8.10 -16.76 -12.45
CA ALA A 137 -9.57 -16.83 -12.57
C ALA A 137 -10.25 -17.16 -11.23
N ALA A 138 -9.69 -18.10 -10.45
CA ALA A 138 -10.23 -18.44 -9.13
C ALA A 138 -10.16 -17.27 -8.14
N ILE A 139 -9.10 -16.44 -8.21
CA ILE A 139 -8.97 -15.24 -7.39
C ILE A 139 -9.96 -14.17 -7.86
N GLU A 140 -10.11 -13.96 -9.16
CA GLU A 140 -11.09 -13.02 -9.72
C GLU A 140 -12.51 -13.38 -9.28
N ASP A 141 -12.91 -14.65 -9.37
CA ASP A 141 -14.22 -15.13 -8.92
C ASP A 141 -14.43 -14.89 -7.42
N ARG A 142 -13.40 -15.18 -6.59
CA ARG A 142 -13.44 -14.90 -5.14
C ARG A 142 -13.62 -13.42 -4.86
N VAL A 143 -12.88 -12.55 -5.55
CA VAL A 143 -12.97 -11.11 -5.38
C VAL A 143 -14.35 -10.61 -5.82
N GLN A 144 -14.93 -11.16 -6.90
CA GLN A 144 -16.29 -10.81 -7.34
C GLN A 144 -17.36 -11.18 -6.31
N ALA A 145 -17.24 -12.33 -5.66
CA ALA A 145 -18.17 -12.79 -4.63
C ALA A 145 -17.87 -12.25 -3.22
N GLY A 146 -16.65 -11.79 -2.97
CA GLY A 146 -16.12 -11.40 -1.68
C GLY A 146 -16.46 -9.97 -1.27
N ASP A 147 -16.45 -9.74 0.04
CA ASP A 147 -16.68 -8.43 0.63
C ASP A 147 -15.37 -7.68 0.85
N PHE A 148 -15.32 -6.44 0.34
CA PHE A 148 -14.19 -5.53 0.54
C PHE A 148 -13.94 -5.25 2.02
N GLU A 149 -15.00 -5.07 2.83
CA GLU A 149 -14.85 -4.76 4.25
C GLU A 149 -14.25 -5.94 5.01
N ALA A 150 -14.71 -7.17 4.74
CA ALA A 150 -14.16 -8.38 5.34
C ALA A 150 -12.66 -8.57 5.01
N MET A 151 -12.28 -8.41 3.74
CA MET A 151 -10.87 -8.47 3.32
C MET A 151 -10.03 -7.38 3.99
N MET A 152 -10.55 -6.14 4.04
CA MET A 152 -9.87 -5.02 4.69
C MET A 152 -9.64 -5.30 6.19
N GLN A 153 -10.63 -5.83 6.91
CA GLN A 153 -10.50 -6.17 8.33
C GLN A 153 -9.47 -7.29 8.56
N GLU A 154 -9.43 -8.30 7.69
CA GLU A 154 -8.43 -9.36 7.77
C GLU A 154 -7.00 -8.84 7.55
N VAL A 155 -6.84 -7.89 6.62
CA VAL A 155 -5.52 -7.33 6.27
C VAL A 155 -5.03 -6.29 7.29
N LEU A 156 -5.94 -5.58 7.95
CA LEU A 156 -5.61 -4.47 8.86
C LEU A 156 -5.81 -4.77 10.35
N GLY A 157 -6.47 -5.89 10.69
CA GLY A 157 -6.68 -6.38 12.06
C GLY A 157 -5.42 -6.97 12.67
#